data_AF-A0A972J400-F1
#
_entry.id   AF-A0A972J400-F1
#
_cell.length_a   1.000
_cell.length_b   1.000
_cell.length_c   1.000
_cell.angle_alpha   90.00
_cell.angle_beta   90.00
_cell.angle_gamma   90.00
#
_symmetry.space_group_name_H-M   'P 1'
#
loop_
_entity.id
_entity.type
_entity.pdbx_description
1 polymer ?
#
loop_
_entity_poly.entity_id
_entity_poly.type
_entity_poly.pdbx_seq_one_letter_code
_entity_poly.pdbx_strand_id
1 'polypeptide(L)'
;MLKNRLLSFLLVFCVLWLAFSGTGAARQAIAQTPPPTINSEGEGESQVTPLQPPTAVLEAGPATEDAIPIEEVDGSLQVPTMPNSGLDANSDSWIGSLPHGIQAGQQTSSNTNSMVLWDNGPLVTHPGGGYNGNDASVLQSSLGLNTYGFGVQTSAGNRMADDFEVSGANSWQVQTVSFYTYQTGAYAYPPVSTITALYLQIWDGPPNDPASSIIFGDLVTNRLVDTYWSSIYRVIDTSMTNSERPVMVAVASVNISLPIGTYWLEWTINGTGSSGPWAPPISIIGQTTTGNALQNSTSSGAWAAALDTGTGTQQGVPFVMEGMMGDWLWEQPLSSVNQNAYVNQEFSDYPTYSSYLSDDFVAAKSWMINTIFVPGSGWNGFSTLMNATALNWKIYADNGGVPAGD
;
A
#
# COMPACT_ATOMS: atom_id res chain seq x y z
N MET A 1 -0.73 -82.64 15.01
CA MET A 1 0.44 -81.83 15.44
C MET A 1 0.04 -80.37 15.24
N LEU A 2 -0.52 -79.71 16.27
CA LEU A 2 0.19 -78.86 17.25
C LEU A 2 1.04 -77.78 16.55
N LYS A 3 0.91 -76.48 16.79
CA LYS A 3 0.41 -75.68 17.94
C LYS A 3 -0.01 -74.31 17.36
N ASN A 4 -1.22 -73.82 17.64
CA ASN A 4 -1.59 -72.97 18.79
C ASN A 4 -0.86 -71.62 18.79
N ARG A 5 -1.44 -70.45 19.04
CA ARG A 5 -2.75 -69.91 19.52
C ARG A 5 -2.40 -68.40 19.75
N LEU A 6 -3.26 -67.38 19.72
CA LEU A 6 -4.50 -67.18 20.46
C LEU A 6 -5.06 -65.77 20.10
N LEU A 7 -6.37 -65.72 19.83
CA LEU A 7 -7.42 -64.73 20.20
C LEU A 7 -7.09 -63.22 20.20
N SER A 8 -7.79 -62.37 19.44
CA SER A 8 -9.21 -61.96 19.57
C SER A 8 -9.53 -61.21 20.87
N PHE A 9 -9.91 -59.93 20.80
CA PHE A 9 -11.08 -59.41 21.53
C PHE A 9 -11.66 -58.16 20.86
N LEU A 10 -12.91 -58.32 20.46
CA LEU A 10 -13.89 -57.33 20.05
C LEU A 10 -14.33 -56.55 21.32
N LEU A 11 -14.41 -55.22 21.28
CA LEU A 11 -15.29 -54.50 22.20
C LEU A 11 -16.00 -53.35 21.47
N VAL A 12 -17.27 -53.62 21.19
CA VAL A 12 -18.32 -52.66 20.88
C VAL A 12 -18.55 -51.80 22.13
N PHE A 13 -18.61 -50.48 22.00
CA PHE A 13 -19.41 -49.65 22.90
C PHE A 13 -20.17 -48.58 22.13
N CYS A 14 -21.47 -48.81 22.07
CA CYS A 14 -22.50 -47.87 21.73
C CYS A 14 -22.82 -47.00 22.96
N VAL A 15 -23.09 -45.72 22.72
CA VAL A 15 -24.00 -44.83 23.48
C VAL A 15 -23.59 -44.42 24.90
N LEU A 16 -23.27 -43.13 25.08
CA LEU A 16 -24.05 -42.29 26.00
C LEU A 16 -23.90 -40.79 25.68
N TRP A 17 -25.05 -40.15 25.49
CA TRP A 17 -25.26 -38.72 25.58
C TRP A 17 -24.70 -38.14 26.88
N LEU A 18 -24.04 -36.99 26.77
CA LEU A 18 -24.01 -35.98 27.83
C LEU A 18 -24.37 -34.64 27.21
N ALA A 19 -25.60 -34.22 27.51
CA ALA A 19 -26.10 -32.88 27.29
C ALA A 19 -25.26 -31.91 28.12
N PHE A 20 -24.62 -30.94 27.45
CA PHE A 20 -24.24 -29.69 28.09
C PHE A 20 -25.33 -28.66 27.80
N SER A 21 -26.22 -28.51 28.77
CA SER A 21 -27.08 -27.33 28.92
C SER A 21 -26.19 -26.14 29.30
N GLY A 22 -25.76 -25.37 28.30
CA GLY A 22 -25.21 -24.04 28.47
C GLY A 22 -26.26 -23.01 28.04
N THR A 23 -27.02 -22.49 29.01
CA THR A 23 -27.89 -21.33 28.81
C THR A 23 -27.03 -20.09 28.59
N GLY A 24 -26.56 -19.89 27.36
CA GLY A 24 -26.07 -18.60 26.90
C GLY A 24 -27.27 -17.73 26.58
N ALA A 25 -27.52 -16.71 27.40
CA ALA A 25 -28.55 -15.72 27.15
C ALA A 25 -28.32 -15.10 25.75
N ALA A 26 -29.28 -15.33 24.85
CA ALA A 26 -29.40 -14.53 23.63
C ALA A 26 -29.56 -13.08 24.06
N ARG A 27 -28.52 -12.25 23.85
CA ARG A 27 -28.70 -10.80 23.85
C ARG A 27 -29.66 -10.51 22.71
N GLN A 28 -30.87 -10.07 23.06
CA GLN A 28 -31.80 -9.47 22.11
C GLN A 28 -31.04 -8.36 21.38
N ALA A 29 -31.02 -8.43 20.05
CA ALA A 29 -30.74 -7.28 19.23
C ALA A 29 -31.77 -6.21 19.61
N ILE A 30 -31.31 -5.15 20.27
CA ILE A 30 -32.11 -3.94 20.42
C ILE A 30 -32.24 -3.39 19.00
N ALA A 31 -33.44 -3.50 18.43
CA ALA A 31 -33.78 -2.79 17.21
C ALA A 31 -33.43 -1.31 17.42
N GLN A 32 -32.59 -0.77 16.54
CA GLN A 32 -32.37 0.67 16.46
C GLN A 32 -33.74 1.33 16.34
N THR A 33 -34.02 2.28 17.23
CA THR A 33 -35.20 3.15 17.11
C THR A 33 -35.15 3.84 15.75
N PRO A 34 -36.25 3.88 14.98
CA PRO A 34 -36.30 4.66 13.75
C PRO A 34 -35.94 6.12 14.04
N PRO A 35 -35.31 6.84 13.09
CA PRO A 35 -35.10 8.28 13.23
C PRO A 35 -36.47 8.96 13.41
N PRO A 36 -36.55 10.06 14.19
CA PRO A 36 -37.80 10.77 14.37
C PRO A 36 -38.31 11.32 13.03
N THR A 37 -39.59 11.05 12.75
CA THR A 37 -40.33 11.63 11.63
C THR A 37 -40.52 13.13 11.88
N ILE A 38 -40.02 13.98 10.99
CA ILE A 38 -40.40 15.40 10.98
C ILE A 38 -41.79 15.48 10.37
N ASN A 39 -42.82 15.58 11.21
CA ASN A 39 -44.17 15.91 10.80
C ASN A 39 -44.26 17.42 10.59
N SER A 40 -44.43 17.87 9.35
CA SER A 40 -44.92 19.21 9.05
C SER A 40 -46.45 19.16 8.97
N GLU A 41 -47.12 19.24 10.11
CA GLU A 41 -48.54 19.62 10.15
C GLU A 41 -48.65 20.96 10.89
N GLY A 42 -48.88 22.01 10.13
CA GLY A 42 -49.28 23.30 10.66
C GLY A 42 -50.72 23.56 10.26
N GLU A 43 -51.58 23.86 11.23
CA GLU A 43 -52.78 24.68 11.01
C GLU A 43 -53.04 25.55 12.25
N GLY A 44 -53.34 26.84 12.02
CA GLY A 44 -53.91 27.75 13.02
C GLY A 44 -53.42 29.20 12.92
N GLU A 45 -53.94 29.96 11.96
CA GLU A 45 -53.66 31.38 11.69
C GLU A 45 -54.09 32.36 12.80
N SER A 46 -53.38 33.50 12.91
CA SER A 46 -54.05 34.81 13.01
C SER A 46 -53.18 36.01 12.61
N GLN A 47 -53.61 36.61 11.48
CA GLN A 47 -53.69 38.04 11.13
C GLN A 47 -52.46 38.77 10.54
N VAL A 48 -52.78 39.57 9.52
CA VAL A 48 -51.97 40.02 8.37
C VAL A 48 -51.62 41.51 8.49
N THR A 49 -50.47 41.94 7.96
CA THR A 49 -50.37 43.21 7.21
C THR A 49 -49.26 43.11 6.14
N PRO A 50 -49.51 43.44 4.86
CA PRO A 50 -48.51 43.30 3.80
C PRO A 50 -47.71 44.61 3.63
N LEU A 51 -46.38 44.51 3.58
CA LEU A 51 -45.51 45.58 3.07
C LEU A 51 -44.67 45.05 1.90
N GLN A 52 -44.69 45.84 0.84
CA GLN A 52 -44.14 45.63 -0.50
C GLN A 52 -42.60 45.41 -0.50
N PRO A 53 -42.03 44.63 -1.46
CA PRO A 53 -40.60 44.38 -1.49
C PRO A 53 -39.81 45.63 -1.93
N PRO A 54 -38.72 46.00 -1.23
CA PRO A 54 -37.77 46.95 -1.78
C PRO A 54 -36.80 46.24 -2.72
N THR A 55 -36.81 46.69 -3.97
CA THR A 55 -35.76 46.48 -4.97
C THR A 55 -34.45 47.07 -4.47
N ALA A 56 -33.37 46.28 -4.40
CA ALA A 56 -32.01 46.80 -4.22
C ALA A 56 -31.20 46.54 -5.50
N VAL A 57 -30.82 47.64 -6.16
CA VAL A 57 -29.91 47.71 -7.29
C VAL A 57 -28.48 47.74 -6.73
N LEU A 58 -27.57 47.00 -7.37
CA LEU A 58 -26.12 47.01 -7.14
C LEU A 58 -25.53 48.40 -7.41
N GLU A 59 -24.78 48.95 -6.45
CA GLU A 59 -23.83 50.05 -6.65
C GLU A 59 -22.48 49.59 -6.06
N ALA A 60 -21.48 49.49 -6.93
CA ALA A 60 -20.11 49.14 -6.56
C ALA A 60 -19.39 50.41 -6.06
N GLY A 61 -19.05 50.46 -4.78
CA GLY A 61 -18.15 51.48 -4.21
C GLY A 61 -16.67 51.08 -4.33
N PRO A 62 -15.73 52.03 -4.45
CA PRO A 62 -14.34 51.74 -4.79
C PRO A 62 -13.56 51.17 -3.60
N ALA A 63 -12.56 50.34 -3.90
CA ALA A 63 -11.59 49.82 -2.94
C ALA A 63 -10.88 50.98 -2.21
N THR A 64 -10.90 50.92 -0.89
CA THR A 64 -9.99 51.73 -0.06
C THR A 64 -8.87 50.82 0.39
N GLU A 65 -7.68 51.04 -0.19
CA GLU A 65 -6.43 50.54 0.37
C GLU A 65 -6.14 51.32 1.65
N ASP A 66 -6.30 50.67 2.80
CA ASP A 66 -5.64 51.10 4.03
C ASP A 66 -4.94 49.88 4.63
N ALA A 67 -3.62 49.81 4.40
CA ALA A 67 -2.75 48.82 5.00
C ALA A 67 -2.66 49.06 6.52
N ILE A 68 -2.94 48.01 7.30
CA ILE A 68 -2.65 47.99 8.74
C ILE A 68 -1.13 47.79 8.91
N PRO A 69 -0.40 48.66 9.62
CA PRO A 69 1.04 48.51 9.80
C PRO A 69 1.34 47.33 10.74
N ILE A 70 2.28 46.48 10.31
CA ILE A 70 2.79 45.33 11.07
C ILE A 70 3.90 45.87 11.99
N GLU A 71 3.72 45.82 13.31
CA GLU A 71 4.83 45.95 14.25
C GLU A 71 5.57 44.61 14.32
N GLU A 72 6.88 44.61 14.03
CA GLU A 72 7.74 43.44 14.23
C GLU A 72 7.88 43.13 15.73
N VAL A 73 7.38 41.96 16.15
CA VAL A 73 7.76 41.36 17.42
C VAL A 73 8.80 40.27 17.15
N ASP A 74 10.06 40.59 17.44
CA ASP A 74 11.17 39.65 17.52
C ASP A 74 10.91 38.64 18.65
N GLY A 75 10.50 37.44 18.27
CA GLY A 75 10.24 36.34 19.19
C GLY A 75 10.54 35.01 18.51
N SER A 76 11.81 34.62 18.47
CA SER A 76 12.23 33.30 18.01
C SER A 76 11.54 32.20 18.82
N LEU A 77 10.56 31.51 18.24
CA LEU A 77 10.02 30.26 18.80
C LEU A 77 11.10 29.18 18.66
N GLN A 78 11.64 28.74 19.80
CA GLN A 78 12.52 27.59 19.87
C GLN A 78 11.75 26.33 19.50
N VAL A 79 12.07 25.74 18.35
CA VAL A 79 11.58 24.42 17.93
C VAL A 79 12.17 23.36 18.88
N PRO A 80 11.36 22.49 19.50
CA PRO A 80 11.89 21.35 20.24
C PRO A 80 12.66 20.43 19.29
N THR A 81 13.95 20.21 19.55
CA THR A 81 14.74 19.22 18.83
C THR A 81 14.19 17.83 19.12
N MET A 82 13.57 17.19 18.13
CA MET A 82 13.28 15.77 18.21
C MET A 82 14.58 14.96 18.18
N PRO A 83 14.72 13.91 19.02
CA PRO A 83 15.86 13.03 18.93
C PRO A 83 15.68 12.08 17.73
N ASN A 84 16.59 12.22 16.77
CA ASN A 84 16.94 11.27 15.72
C ASN A 84 15.99 11.14 14.50
N SER A 85 16.05 12.11 13.60
CA SER A 85 15.68 11.93 12.19
C SER A 85 16.88 11.37 11.42
N GLY A 86 16.90 10.06 11.19
CA GLY A 86 17.74 9.42 10.19
C GLY A 86 17.19 9.56 8.76
N LEU A 87 16.45 10.64 8.48
CA LEU A 87 16.08 11.04 7.14
C LEU A 87 17.11 12.09 6.72
N ASP A 88 18.21 11.59 6.17
CA ASP A 88 19.15 12.43 5.44
C ASP A 88 18.44 13.02 4.22
N ALA A 89 18.62 14.32 4.03
CA ALA A 89 17.97 15.13 3.01
C ALA A 89 18.50 14.85 1.57
N ASN A 90 18.72 13.59 1.22
CA ASN A 90 19.14 13.12 -0.11
C ASN A 90 18.42 11.84 -0.59
N SER A 91 17.38 11.35 0.10
CA SER A 91 16.53 10.28 -0.42
C SER A 91 15.35 10.85 -1.23
N ASP A 92 15.67 11.55 -2.33
CA ASP A 92 14.70 11.80 -3.40
C ASP A 92 14.38 10.46 -4.08
N SER A 93 13.25 9.84 -3.75
CA SER A 93 12.69 8.73 -4.52
C SER A 93 11.16 8.76 -4.62
N TRP A 94 10.57 9.96 -4.69
CA TRP A 94 9.14 10.12 -4.94
C TRP A 94 8.83 11.17 -6.01
N ILE A 95 9.63 11.24 -7.08
CA ILE A 95 9.22 11.93 -8.31
C ILE A 95 9.79 11.13 -9.50
N GLY A 96 9.00 10.24 -10.09
CA GLY A 96 9.25 9.79 -11.47
C GLY A 96 9.03 8.33 -11.86
N SER A 97 8.92 7.38 -10.93
CA SER A 97 8.52 6.01 -11.28
C SER A 97 7.05 5.80 -10.92
N LEU A 98 6.24 5.37 -11.89
CA LEU A 98 4.94 4.76 -11.62
C LEU A 98 5.11 3.75 -10.48
N PRO A 99 4.15 3.63 -9.53
CA PRO A 99 4.14 2.50 -8.61
C PRO A 99 4.33 1.22 -9.44
N HIS A 100 5.37 0.47 -9.12
CA HIS A 100 5.70 -0.77 -9.81
C HIS A 100 4.54 -1.76 -9.59
N GLY A 101 3.59 -1.76 -10.52
CA GLY A 101 2.26 -2.35 -10.31
C GLY A 101 1.23 -1.93 -11.36
N ILE A 102 1.30 -0.69 -11.85
CA ILE A 102 0.30 -0.14 -12.77
C ILE A 102 0.81 -0.10 -14.22
N GLN A 103 0.17 -0.86 -15.13
CA GLN A 103 0.32 -0.63 -16.57
C GLN A 103 -0.32 0.71 -16.96
N ALA A 104 0.42 1.53 -17.71
CA ALA A 104 -0.17 2.60 -18.51
C ALA A 104 -1.06 1.97 -19.61
N GLY A 105 -2.37 1.82 -19.37
CA GLY A 105 -3.29 1.47 -20.46
C GLY A 105 -4.64 0.82 -20.17
N GLN A 106 -4.98 0.41 -18.95
CA GLN A 106 -6.32 -0.15 -18.69
C GLN A 106 -7.12 0.68 -17.69
N GLN A 107 -7.80 1.69 -18.23
CA GLN A 107 -8.93 2.33 -17.56
C GLN A 107 -10.14 1.39 -17.65
N THR A 108 -10.29 0.49 -16.67
CA THR A 108 -11.56 -0.24 -16.47
C THR A 108 -12.37 0.48 -15.40
N SER A 109 -13.52 0.98 -15.82
CA SER A 109 -14.53 1.67 -15.02
C SER A 109 -15.14 0.74 -13.94
N SER A 110 -14.46 0.58 -12.81
CA SER A 110 -15.00 0.02 -11.59
C SER A 110 -14.22 0.54 -10.39
N ASN A 111 -14.93 1.15 -9.43
CA ASN A 111 -14.45 1.64 -8.14
C ASN A 111 -13.37 0.75 -7.51
N THR A 112 -12.10 1.07 -7.71
CA THR A 112 -10.99 0.40 -7.01
C THR A 112 -10.16 1.49 -6.34
N ASN A 113 -10.58 1.85 -5.12
CA ASN A 113 -9.79 2.66 -4.18
C ASN A 113 -8.54 1.92 -3.68
N SER A 114 -7.92 1.09 -4.53
CA SER A 114 -6.71 0.34 -4.20
C SER A 114 -5.52 1.28 -4.26
N MET A 115 -4.71 1.29 -3.20
CA MET A 115 -3.50 2.08 -3.03
C MET A 115 -2.35 1.18 -2.61
N VAL A 116 -1.12 1.67 -2.76
CA VAL A 116 0.06 1.01 -2.18
C VAL A 116 -0.03 1.12 -0.65
N LEU A 117 -0.14 -0.03 0.01
CA LEU A 117 -0.15 -0.14 1.47
C LEU A 117 1.27 -0.30 2.02
N TRP A 118 2.13 -0.98 1.26
CA TRP A 118 3.52 -1.23 1.63
C TRP A 118 4.39 -1.38 0.38
N ASP A 119 5.61 -0.83 0.43
CA ASP A 119 6.65 -1.02 -0.58
C ASP A 119 7.95 -1.41 0.14
N ASN A 120 8.38 -2.67 -0.04
CA ASN A 120 9.55 -3.21 0.65
C ASN A 120 10.85 -2.86 -0.09
N GLY A 121 11.16 -1.57 -0.13
CA GLY A 121 12.45 -1.03 -0.56
C GLY A 121 12.71 -1.05 -2.07
N PRO A 122 13.70 -0.24 -2.51
CA PRO A 122 13.93 0.00 -3.93
C PRO A 122 14.66 -1.16 -4.61
N LEU A 123 14.31 -1.41 -5.87
CA LEU A 123 14.98 -2.38 -6.74
C LEU A 123 15.91 -1.71 -7.77
N VAL A 124 15.59 -0.49 -8.20
CA VAL A 124 16.30 0.24 -9.24
C VAL A 124 17.44 1.05 -8.62
N THR A 125 18.63 0.89 -9.20
CA THR A 125 19.82 1.69 -8.81
C THR A 125 20.22 2.67 -9.90
N HIS A 126 20.00 2.32 -11.16
CA HIS A 126 20.41 3.14 -12.30
C HIS A 126 19.24 3.25 -13.28
N PRO A 127 18.35 4.24 -13.08
CA PRO A 127 17.30 4.54 -14.04
C PRO A 127 17.88 4.80 -15.43
N GLY A 128 17.35 4.12 -16.44
CA GLY A 128 17.81 4.16 -17.83
C GLY A 128 19.24 3.64 -18.11
N GLY A 129 19.93 3.09 -17.10
CA GLY A 129 21.32 2.65 -17.21
C GLY A 129 21.52 1.23 -17.75
N GLY A 130 20.43 0.50 -17.98
CA GLY A 130 20.41 -0.89 -18.43
C GLY A 130 20.33 -1.07 -19.94
N TYR A 131 20.12 -2.33 -20.36
CA TYR A 131 20.00 -2.69 -21.77
C TYR A 131 18.88 -1.92 -22.48
N ASN A 132 19.18 -1.35 -23.65
CA ASN A 132 18.25 -0.52 -24.43
C ASN A 132 17.65 0.68 -23.66
N GLY A 133 18.37 1.24 -22.68
CA GLY A 133 17.90 2.39 -21.91
C GLY A 133 16.79 2.07 -20.90
N ASN A 134 16.63 0.78 -20.57
CA ASN A 134 15.76 0.33 -19.47
C ASN A 134 16.49 0.49 -18.13
N ASP A 135 15.78 0.30 -17.03
CA ASP A 135 16.36 0.46 -15.70
C ASP A 135 17.27 -0.72 -15.34
N ALA A 136 18.28 -0.45 -14.52
CA ALA A 136 19.18 -1.45 -14.00
C ALA A 136 19.10 -1.58 -12.46
N SER A 137 18.88 -2.82 -12.02
CA SER A 137 19.15 -3.26 -10.65
C SER A 137 20.56 -3.84 -10.63
N VAL A 138 21.50 -3.16 -9.98
CA VAL A 138 22.92 -3.47 -10.11
C VAL A 138 23.45 -4.22 -8.90
N LEU A 139 24.10 -5.36 -9.15
CA LEU A 139 25.01 -6.00 -8.22
C LEU A 139 26.29 -5.15 -8.14
N GLN A 140 26.53 -4.51 -7.00
CA GLN A 140 27.67 -3.62 -6.79
C GLN A 140 28.90 -4.45 -6.35
N SER A 141 29.58 -5.07 -7.32
CA SER A 141 30.75 -5.92 -7.06
C SER A 141 31.92 -5.15 -6.46
N SER A 142 31.98 -3.83 -6.69
CA SER A 142 32.89 -2.90 -6.01
C SER A 142 32.73 -2.85 -4.49
N LEU A 143 31.57 -3.22 -3.95
CA LEU A 143 31.32 -3.38 -2.50
C LEU A 143 31.61 -4.81 -2.00
N GLY A 144 32.07 -5.70 -2.88
CA GLY A 144 32.29 -7.12 -2.58
C GLY A 144 31.03 -8.00 -2.69
N LEU A 145 29.89 -7.45 -3.10
CA LEU A 145 28.66 -8.21 -3.29
C LEU A 145 28.80 -9.23 -4.44
N ASN A 146 28.19 -10.41 -4.28
CA ASN A 146 28.33 -11.51 -5.25
C ASN A 146 26.99 -12.20 -5.64
N THR A 147 25.87 -11.76 -5.06
CA THR A 147 24.58 -12.45 -5.20
C THR A 147 23.64 -11.69 -6.14
N TYR A 148 23.37 -12.24 -7.33
CA TYR A 148 22.41 -11.65 -8.26
C TYR A 148 20.96 -11.78 -7.78
N GLY A 149 20.63 -12.88 -7.10
CA GLY A 149 19.30 -13.15 -6.57
C GLY A 149 19.28 -14.47 -5.80
N PHE A 150 18.25 -14.63 -4.98
CA PHE A 150 18.00 -15.80 -4.13
C PHE A 150 17.05 -16.76 -4.82
N GLY A 151 17.31 -18.07 -4.70
CA GLY A 151 16.42 -19.09 -5.24
C GLY A 151 15.04 -19.03 -4.58
N VAL A 152 14.00 -18.97 -5.39
CA VAL A 152 12.59 -18.95 -4.96
C VAL A 152 11.75 -19.94 -5.78
N GLN A 153 12.40 -21.02 -6.25
CA GLN A 153 11.80 -21.98 -7.17
C GLN A 153 10.98 -23.03 -6.43
N THR A 154 9.69 -23.16 -6.79
CA THR A 154 8.80 -24.20 -6.23
C THR A 154 9.32 -25.61 -6.54
N SER A 155 9.82 -25.83 -7.74
CA SER A 155 10.35 -27.14 -8.17
C SER A 155 11.59 -27.59 -7.40
N ALA A 156 12.36 -26.64 -6.85
CA ALA A 156 13.51 -26.90 -6.01
C ALA A 156 13.20 -26.81 -4.51
N GLY A 157 11.93 -26.56 -4.14
CA GLY A 157 11.50 -26.39 -2.75
C GLY A 157 12.00 -25.11 -2.07
N ASN A 158 12.56 -24.17 -2.82
CA ASN A 158 13.15 -22.94 -2.29
C ASN A 158 12.07 -21.87 -2.09
N ARG A 159 12.16 -21.12 -0.99
CA ARG A 159 11.17 -20.12 -0.58
C ARG A 159 11.88 -18.91 0.00
N MET A 160 11.29 -17.74 -0.22
CA MET A 160 11.73 -16.49 0.39
C MET A 160 10.69 -16.04 1.41
N ALA A 161 11.15 -15.35 2.44
CA ALA A 161 10.30 -14.62 3.35
C ALA A 161 10.92 -13.29 3.76
N ASP A 162 10.07 -12.29 3.98
CA ASP A 162 10.46 -10.97 4.45
C ASP A 162 9.26 -10.33 5.16
N ASP A 163 9.51 -9.37 6.05
CA ASP A 163 8.48 -8.79 6.90
C ASP A 163 7.87 -7.50 6.36
N PHE A 164 6.74 -7.14 6.96
CA PHE A 164 6.10 -5.86 6.78
C PHE A 164 5.34 -5.48 8.04
N GLU A 165 5.12 -4.19 8.22
CA GLU A 165 4.38 -3.66 9.36
C GLU A 165 3.08 -3.00 8.88
N VAL A 166 1.95 -3.54 9.34
CA VAL A 166 0.67 -2.83 9.29
C VAL A 166 0.71 -1.80 10.41
N SER A 167 1.08 -0.57 10.05
CA SER A 167 1.20 0.55 10.98
C SER A 167 0.05 1.56 10.82
N GLY A 168 -0.09 2.47 11.79
CA GLY A 168 -1.15 3.47 11.84
C GLY A 168 -2.32 3.09 12.76
N ALA A 169 -3.47 3.74 12.58
CA ALA A 169 -4.65 3.54 13.42
C ALA A 169 -5.62 2.47 12.88
N ASN A 170 -5.34 1.93 11.69
CA ASN A 170 -6.30 1.26 10.84
C ASN A 170 -5.80 -0.13 10.42
N SER A 171 -6.73 -1.06 10.21
CA SER A 171 -6.42 -2.34 9.56
C SER A 171 -6.15 -2.12 8.07
N TRP A 172 -5.53 -3.08 7.41
CA TRP A 172 -5.43 -3.12 5.95
C TRP A 172 -6.38 -4.15 5.38
N GLN A 173 -7.04 -3.83 4.27
CA GLN A 173 -7.64 -4.80 3.37
C GLN A 173 -6.67 -5.01 2.22
N VAL A 174 -5.72 -5.93 2.39
CA VAL A 174 -4.79 -6.28 1.32
C VAL A 174 -5.59 -6.97 0.21
N GLN A 175 -5.29 -6.62 -1.05
CA GLN A 175 -5.93 -7.14 -2.26
C GLN A 175 -4.96 -7.88 -3.18
N THR A 176 -3.74 -7.35 -3.33
CA THR A 176 -2.69 -7.93 -4.15
C THR A 176 -1.32 -7.74 -3.52
N VAL A 177 -0.41 -8.64 -3.87
CA VAL A 177 1.01 -8.50 -3.57
C VAL A 177 1.81 -8.79 -4.84
N SER A 178 2.67 -7.85 -5.23
CA SER A 178 3.53 -7.92 -6.39
C SER A 178 4.96 -8.28 -5.97
N PHE A 179 5.47 -9.39 -6.49
CA PHE A 179 6.85 -9.83 -6.25
C PHE A 179 7.70 -9.67 -7.49
N TYR A 180 9.00 -9.42 -7.30
CA TYR A 180 9.96 -9.30 -8.38
C TYR A 180 10.77 -10.59 -8.51
N THR A 181 10.94 -11.06 -9.74
CA THR A 181 11.68 -12.28 -10.00
C THR A 181 12.26 -12.27 -11.41
N TYR A 182 13.36 -12.99 -11.64
CA TYR A 182 13.86 -13.22 -12.99
C TYR A 182 14.20 -14.69 -13.21
N GLN A 183 14.21 -15.13 -14.47
CA GLN A 183 14.88 -16.36 -14.88
C GLN A 183 16.06 -15.98 -15.78
N THR A 184 17.21 -16.62 -15.60
CA THR A 184 18.39 -16.30 -16.43
C THR A 184 18.28 -17.03 -17.76
N GLY A 185 18.39 -16.30 -18.87
CA GLY A 185 18.36 -16.87 -20.20
C GLY A 185 18.34 -15.84 -21.31
N ALA A 186 18.27 -16.30 -22.55
CA ALA A 186 18.07 -15.44 -23.71
C ALA A 186 16.57 -15.15 -23.90
N TYR A 187 16.22 -13.87 -24.05
CA TYR A 187 14.85 -13.41 -24.30
C TYR A 187 14.79 -12.62 -25.62
N ALA A 188 13.67 -12.75 -26.32
CA ALA A 188 13.33 -11.78 -27.36
C ALA A 188 13.04 -10.41 -26.72
N TYR A 189 13.21 -9.32 -27.47
CA TYR A 189 12.87 -7.97 -27.02
C TYR A 189 11.55 -7.50 -27.64
N PRO A 190 10.59 -6.97 -26.85
CA PRO A 190 10.57 -6.94 -25.39
C PRO A 190 10.38 -8.35 -24.79
N PRO A 191 10.95 -8.63 -23.60
CA PRO A 191 10.84 -9.94 -22.98
C PRO A 191 9.41 -10.18 -22.48
N VAL A 192 8.96 -11.43 -22.64
CA VAL A 192 7.66 -11.89 -22.14
C VAL A 192 7.89 -12.71 -20.88
N SER A 193 7.01 -12.55 -19.88
CA SER A 193 7.14 -13.30 -18.64
C SER A 193 7.06 -14.80 -18.87
N THR A 194 7.92 -15.52 -18.15
CA THR A 194 8.03 -16.99 -18.14
C THR A 194 7.48 -17.59 -16.85
N ILE A 195 6.94 -16.75 -15.96
CA ILE A 195 6.37 -17.14 -14.67
C ILE A 195 4.99 -17.75 -14.90
N THR A 196 4.72 -18.88 -14.23
CA THR A 196 3.49 -19.68 -14.43
C THR A 196 2.68 -19.88 -13.16
N ALA A 197 3.31 -19.77 -11.99
CA ALA A 197 2.62 -19.85 -10.71
C ALA A 197 3.35 -19.06 -9.62
N LEU A 198 2.57 -18.62 -8.64
CA LEU A 198 3.02 -17.97 -7.42
C LEU A 198 2.16 -18.50 -6.28
N TYR A 199 2.82 -19.00 -5.23
CA TYR A 199 2.19 -19.53 -4.03
C TYR A 199 2.66 -18.71 -2.84
N LEU A 200 1.74 -18.39 -1.93
CA LEU A 200 1.95 -17.40 -0.88
C LEU A 200 1.27 -17.82 0.41
N GLN A 201 1.96 -17.58 1.52
CA GLN A 201 1.42 -17.58 2.88
C GLN A 201 1.77 -16.27 3.60
N ILE A 202 0.96 -15.91 4.60
CA ILE A 202 1.25 -14.81 5.54
C ILE A 202 1.30 -15.40 6.94
N TRP A 203 2.34 -15.03 7.69
CA TRP A 203 2.59 -15.44 9.08
C TRP A 203 2.42 -14.25 10.03
N ASP A 204 2.03 -14.53 11.28
CA ASP A 204 1.97 -13.56 12.39
C ASP A 204 3.33 -13.28 13.07
N GLY A 205 4.41 -13.79 12.47
CA GLY A 205 5.79 -13.59 12.88
C GLY A 205 6.75 -14.33 11.94
N PRO A 206 8.06 -14.33 12.21
CA PRO A 206 9.03 -14.89 11.28
C PRO A 206 8.88 -16.41 11.17
N PRO A 207 8.98 -16.99 9.96
CA PRO A 207 8.71 -18.42 9.75
C PRO A 207 9.80 -19.34 10.33
N ASN A 208 10.88 -18.80 10.89
CA ASN A 208 11.90 -19.53 11.64
C ASN A 208 11.64 -19.54 13.17
N ASP A 209 10.61 -18.84 13.64
CA ASP A 209 10.17 -18.89 15.04
C ASP A 209 9.06 -19.94 15.21
N PRO A 210 9.25 -20.97 16.06
CA PRO A 210 8.22 -21.98 16.31
C PRO A 210 6.95 -21.43 16.98
N ALA A 211 6.96 -20.21 17.51
CA ALA A 211 5.77 -19.53 18.04
C ALA A 211 4.89 -18.90 16.96
N SER A 212 5.43 -18.69 15.75
CA SER A 212 4.68 -18.09 14.64
C SER A 212 3.74 -19.07 13.96
N SER A 213 2.64 -18.55 13.44
CA SER A 213 1.55 -19.28 12.80
C SER A 213 1.18 -18.66 11.46
N ILE A 214 0.77 -19.50 10.51
CA ILE A 214 0.20 -19.06 9.24
C ILE A 214 -1.21 -18.52 9.50
N ILE A 215 -1.47 -17.28 9.08
CA ILE A 215 -2.77 -16.61 9.20
C ILE A 215 -3.50 -16.46 7.86
N PHE A 216 -2.80 -16.69 6.74
CA PHE A 216 -3.38 -16.69 5.40
C PHE A 216 -2.60 -17.56 4.44
N GLY A 217 -3.32 -18.09 3.45
CA GLY A 217 -2.71 -18.68 2.27
C GLY A 217 -2.19 -20.10 2.48
N ASP A 218 -1.56 -20.61 1.43
CA ASP A 218 -1.01 -21.94 1.37
C ASP A 218 0.00 -22.05 0.22
N LEU A 219 0.93 -23.01 0.30
CA LEU A 219 1.93 -23.25 -0.76
C LEU A 219 1.47 -24.24 -1.84
N VAL A 220 0.16 -24.42 -2.02
CA VAL A 220 -0.43 -25.40 -2.96
C VAL A 220 -1.33 -24.72 -4.01
N THR A 221 -2.03 -23.67 -3.61
CA THR A 221 -3.01 -22.96 -4.42
C THR A 221 -2.34 -21.80 -5.13
N ASN A 222 -2.29 -21.86 -6.45
CA ASN A 222 -1.71 -20.81 -7.29
C ASN A 222 -2.53 -19.52 -7.15
N ARG A 223 -1.89 -18.44 -6.70
CA ARG A 223 -2.49 -17.11 -6.53
C ARG A 223 -2.06 -16.12 -7.61
N LEU A 224 -1.24 -16.55 -8.57
CA LEU A 224 -0.80 -15.70 -9.68
C LEU A 224 -2.01 -15.24 -10.49
N VAL A 225 -2.26 -13.94 -10.51
CA VAL A 225 -3.32 -13.31 -11.32
C VAL A 225 -2.77 -12.52 -12.49
N ASP A 226 -1.51 -12.08 -12.42
CA ASP A 226 -0.84 -11.40 -13.53
C ASP A 226 0.68 -11.59 -13.47
N THR A 227 1.34 -11.46 -14.62
CA THR A 227 2.79 -11.36 -14.69
C THR A 227 3.25 -10.65 -15.97
N TYR A 228 4.22 -9.74 -15.80
CA TYR A 228 4.71 -8.91 -16.89
C TYR A 228 6.15 -8.47 -16.64
N TRP A 229 6.82 -8.00 -17.69
CA TRP A 229 8.16 -7.45 -17.58
C TRP A 229 8.11 -6.06 -16.95
N SER A 230 8.99 -5.82 -15.96
CA SER A 230 9.05 -4.58 -15.17
C SER A 230 9.78 -3.42 -15.86
N SER A 231 10.32 -3.62 -17.06
CA SER A 231 11.31 -2.70 -17.66
C SER A 231 12.62 -2.56 -16.88
N ILE A 232 12.95 -3.56 -16.05
CA ILE A 232 14.21 -3.63 -15.29
C ILE A 232 15.03 -4.85 -15.73
N TYR A 233 16.35 -4.71 -15.76
CA TYR A 233 17.30 -5.82 -15.83
C TYR A 233 18.13 -5.93 -14.54
N ARG A 234 18.32 -7.16 -14.04
CA ARG A 234 19.30 -7.45 -12.98
C ARG A 234 20.67 -7.63 -13.62
N VAL A 235 21.63 -6.79 -13.27
CA VAL A 235 22.97 -6.75 -13.89
C VAL A 235 24.06 -6.63 -12.82
N ILE A 236 25.31 -6.61 -13.25
CA ILE A 236 26.48 -6.30 -12.42
C ILE A 236 27.11 -4.99 -12.91
N ASP A 237 27.74 -4.25 -12.01
CA ASP A 237 28.39 -2.97 -12.30
C ASP A 237 29.44 -3.03 -13.43
N THR A 238 30.02 -4.21 -13.69
CA THR A 238 30.95 -4.43 -14.82
C THR A 238 30.27 -4.83 -16.14
N SER A 239 28.94 -5.01 -16.18
CA SER A 239 28.19 -5.46 -17.36
C SER A 239 26.74 -4.93 -17.34
N MET A 240 26.64 -3.60 -17.36
CA MET A 240 25.38 -2.85 -17.17
C MET A 240 24.32 -3.12 -18.23
N THR A 241 24.71 -3.53 -19.45
CA THR A 241 23.79 -3.78 -20.57
C THR A 241 23.50 -5.26 -20.79
N ASN A 242 23.81 -6.14 -19.82
CA ASN A 242 23.44 -7.55 -19.94
C ASN A 242 21.91 -7.72 -19.89
N SER A 243 21.35 -8.38 -20.90
CA SER A 243 19.90 -8.54 -21.07
C SER A 243 19.37 -9.93 -20.65
N GLU A 244 20.18 -10.76 -19.99
CA GLU A 244 19.83 -12.16 -19.71
C GLU A 244 18.95 -12.34 -18.48
N ARG A 245 18.72 -11.28 -17.70
CA ARG A 245 17.94 -11.30 -16.45
C ARG A 245 16.89 -10.18 -16.43
N PRO A 246 15.93 -10.19 -17.38
CA PRO A 246 14.79 -9.30 -17.30
C PRO A 246 13.99 -9.61 -16.05
N VAL A 247 13.74 -8.60 -15.22
CA VAL A 247 12.94 -8.75 -14.02
C VAL A 247 11.46 -8.72 -14.39
N MET A 248 10.75 -9.77 -14.01
CA MET A 248 9.30 -9.90 -14.11
C MET A 248 8.66 -9.51 -12.78
N VAL A 249 7.48 -8.91 -12.87
CA VAL A 249 6.55 -8.79 -11.76
C VAL A 249 5.63 -10.01 -11.79
N ALA A 250 5.39 -10.63 -10.63
CA ALA A 250 4.42 -11.70 -10.42
C ALA A 250 3.41 -11.22 -9.37
N VAL A 251 2.16 -11.02 -9.78
CA VAL A 251 1.11 -10.45 -8.94
C VAL A 251 0.27 -11.58 -8.35
N ALA A 252 0.25 -11.71 -7.02
CA ALA A 252 -0.65 -12.59 -6.29
C ALA A 252 -1.91 -11.87 -5.86
N SER A 253 -3.07 -12.51 -6.02
CA SER A 253 -4.29 -12.05 -5.32
C SER A 253 -4.26 -12.49 -3.86
N VAL A 254 -4.49 -11.54 -2.97
CA VAL A 254 -4.46 -11.67 -1.52
C VAL A 254 -5.65 -10.90 -1.00
N ASN A 255 -6.73 -11.54 -0.53
CA ASN A 255 -7.92 -10.83 -0.06
C ASN A 255 -8.09 -11.07 1.45
N ILE A 256 -7.36 -10.30 2.27
CA ILE A 256 -7.36 -10.46 3.72
C ILE A 256 -7.39 -9.11 4.44
N SER A 257 -8.11 -9.09 5.56
CA SER A 257 -8.01 -8.00 6.54
C SER A 257 -6.90 -8.30 7.54
N LEU A 258 -5.90 -7.43 7.62
CA LEU A 258 -4.82 -7.49 8.59
C LEU A 258 -4.99 -6.35 9.61
N PRO A 259 -5.15 -6.65 10.91
CA PRO A 259 -5.07 -5.61 11.94
C PRO A 259 -3.63 -5.06 12.04
N ILE A 260 -3.45 -4.03 12.87
CA ILE A 260 -2.13 -3.49 13.19
C ILE A 260 -1.24 -4.62 13.74
N GLY A 261 -0.01 -4.69 13.23
CA GLY A 261 0.96 -5.71 13.63
C GLY A 261 2.10 -5.89 12.63
N THR A 262 3.07 -6.69 13.03
CA THR A 262 4.16 -7.13 12.17
C THR A 262 3.85 -8.53 11.64
N TYR A 263 4.01 -8.71 10.34
CA TYR A 263 3.71 -9.95 9.65
C TYR A 263 4.86 -10.32 8.73
N TRP A 264 4.91 -11.59 8.32
CA TRP A 264 5.89 -12.08 7.36
C TRP A 264 5.19 -12.68 6.16
N LEU A 265 5.65 -12.31 4.96
CA LEU A 265 5.26 -12.99 3.73
C LEU A 265 6.19 -14.18 3.52
N GLU A 266 5.64 -15.31 3.09
CA GLU A 266 6.39 -16.45 2.56
C GLU A 266 5.89 -16.76 1.16
N TRP A 267 6.80 -16.86 0.18
CA TRP A 267 6.42 -17.16 -1.20
C TRP A 267 7.40 -18.09 -1.92
N THR A 268 6.84 -18.74 -2.94
CA THR A 268 7.58 -19.54 -3.93
C THR A 268 6.96 -19.38 -5.30
N ILE A 269 7.80 -19.41 -6.33
CA ILE A 269 7.43 -19.09 -7.72
C ILE A 269 7.82 -20.25 -8.64
N ASN A 270 6.96 -20.51 -9.63
CA ASN A 270 7.24 -21.44 -10.71
C ASN A 270 7.37 -20.70 -12.05
N GLY A 271 8.23 -21.20 -12.94
CA GLY A 271 8.44 -20.64 -14.27
C GLY A 271 8.99 -21.66 -15.24
N THR A 272 9.03 -21.34 -16.52
CA THR A 272 9.45 -22.26 -17.60
C THR A 272 10.93 -22.18 -17.95
N GLY A 273 11.65 -21.15 -17.51
CA GLY A 273 13.09 -21.01 -17.70
C GLY A 273 13.91 -22.07 -16.96
N SER A 274 15.13 -22.33 -17.46
CA SER A 274 16.05 -23.35 -16.93
C SER A 274 16.87 -22.90 -15.72
N SER A 275 16.92 -21.61 -15.44
CA SER A 275 17.63 -21.02 -14.30
C SER A 275 16.72 -20.01 -13.60
N GLY A 276 16.38 -20.28 -12.35
CA GLY A 276 15.39 -19.50 -11.61
C GLY A 276 14.03 -20.21 -11.56
N PRO A 277 12.97 -19.56 -11.06
CA PRO A 277 12.89 -18.15 -10.65
C PRO A 277 13.86 -17.73 -9.52
N TRP A 278 14.42 -16.52 -9.64
CA TRP A 278 15.33 -15.89 -8.67
C TRP A 278 14.70 -14.59 -8.16
N ALA A 279 14.62 -14.41 -6.84
CA ALA A 279 14.24 -13.15 -6.21
C ALA A 279 15.46 -12.22 -6.13
N PRO A 280 15.49 -11.07 -6.83
CA PRO A 280 16.58 -10.10 -6.67
C PRO A 280 16.52 -9.47 -5.27
N PRO A 281 17.66 -9.09 -4.67
CA PRO A 281 17.66 -8.32 -3.43
C PRO A 281 17.16 -6.89 -3.66
N ILE A 282 16.71 -6.24 -2.59
CA ILE A 282 16.65 -4.78 -2.51
C ILE A 282 18.05 -4.25 -2.85
N SER A 283 18.12 -3.21 -3.67
CA SER A 283 19.38 -2.72 -4.21
C SER A 283 19.46 -1.21 -4.01
N ILE A 284 20.31 -0.79 -3.06
CA ILE A 284 20.55 0.62 -2.72
C ILE A 284 22.02 0.94 -2.99
N ILE A 285 22.29 2.04 -3.69
CA ILE A 285 23.67 2.45 -4.02
C ILE A 285 24.49 2.60 -2.73
N GLY A 286 25.67 1.98 -2.70
CA GLY A 286 26.60 2.09 -1.57
C GLY A 286 26.26 1.22 -0.36
N GLN A 287 25.19 0.41 -0.39
CA GLN A 287 24.78 -0.41 0.74
C GLN A 287 24.98 -1.91 0.48
N THR A 288 25.50 -2.62 1.49
CA THR A 288 25.66 -4.08 1.48
C THR A 288 24.61 -4.81 2.29
N THR A 289 24.01 -4.18 3.31
CA THR A 289 22.91 -4.74 4.10
C THR A 289 21.65 -3.99 3.75
N THR A 290 20.61 -4.68 3.26
CA THR A 290 19.41 -4.04 2.69
C THR A 290 18.10 -4.49 3.34
N GLY A 291 18.16 -5.39 4.32
CA GLY A 291 16.99 -5.89 5.04
C GLY A 291 17.30 -7.16 5.82
N ASN A 292 16.24 -7.86 6.19
CA ASN A 292 16.24 -8.99 7.12
C ASN A 292 15.54 -10.22 6.55
N ALA A 293 15.46 -10.34 5.22
CA ALA A 293 14.82 -11.47 4.58
C ALA A 293 15.42 -12.80 5.03
N LEU A 294 14.59 -13.83 5.00
CA LEU A 294 14.93 -15.21 5.24
C LEU A 294 14.77 -16.02 3.95
N GLN A 295 15.59 -17.03 3.80
CA GLN A 295 15.47 -18.03 2.74
C GLN A 295 15.32 -19.42 3.35
N ASN A 296 14.32 -20.16 2.87
CA ASN A 296 14.26 -21.60 3.06
C ASN A 296 14.82 -22.25 1.79
N SER A 297 15.92 -22.99 1.92
CA SER A 297 16.47 -23.74 0.80
C SER A 297 16.38 -25.23 1.08
N THR A 298 16.14 -26.03 0.05
CA THR A 298 16.17 -27.50 0.22
C THR A 298 17.55 -28.00 0.66
N SER A 299 18.62 -27.28 0.32
CA SER A 299 19.98 -27.56 0.79
C SER A 299 20.18 -27.37 2.29
N SER A 300 19.53 -26.38 2.90
CA SER A 300 19.60 -26.11 4.35
C SER A 300 18.54 -26.89 5.12
N GLY A 301 17.41 -27.24 4.49
CA GLY A 301 16.26 -27.88 5.14
C GLY A 301 15.59 -27.01 6.22
N ALA A 302 15.99 -25.74 6.32
CA ALA A 302 15.58 -24.81 7.36
C ALA A 302 15.68 -23.36 6.85
N TRP A 303 14.96 -22.47 7.53
CA TRP A 303 15.07 -21.03 7.34
C TRP A 303 16.40 -20.50 7.86
N ALA A 304 17.04 -19.64 7.07
CA ALA A 304 18.23 -18.90 7.44
C ALA A 304 18.16 -17.47 6.89
N ALA A 305 19.00 -16.57 7.40
CA ALA A 305 19.17 -15.25 6.83
C ALA A 305 19.53 -15.32 5.34
N ALA A 306 18.90 -14.49 4.52
CA ALA A 306 19.24 -14.34 3.11
C ALA A 306 20.53 -13.51 2.98
N LEU A 307 21.68 -14.18 3.08
CA LEU A 307 22.98 -13.53 3.07
C LEU A 307 23.54 -13.41 1.65
N ASP A 308 24.11 -12.24 1.33
CA ASP A 308 24.99 -12.13 0.18
C ASP A 308 26.24 -13.00 0.38
N THR A 309 26.56 -13.82 -0.63
CA THR A 309 27.65 -14.80 -0.55
C THR A 309 29.06 -14.20 -0.61
N GLY A 310 29.23 -12.95 -1.05
CA GLY A 310 30.53 -12.29 -1.10
C GLY A 310 30.89 -11.61 0.22
N THR A 311 29.91 -10.93 0.82
CA THR A 311 30.09 -10.09 2.01
C THR A 311 29.55 -10.70 3.31
N GLY A 312 28.65 -11.69 3.22
CA GLY A 312 27.96 -12.27 4.37
C GLY A 312 26.91 -11.34 5.00
N THR A 313 26.53 -10.24 4.33
CA THR A 313 25.53 -9.28 4.83
C THR A 313 24.13 -9.70 4.42
N GLN A 314 23.17 -9.48 5.32
CA GLN A 314 21.78 -9.85 5.10
C GLN A 314 21.09 -8.89 4.11
N GLN A 315 20.27 -9.45 3.23
CA GLN A 315 19.53 -8.72 2.22
C GLN A 315 18.05 -8.66 2.59
N GLY A 316 17.36 -7.62 2.13
CA GLY A 316 15.91 -7.61 1.98
C GLY A 316 15.52 -7.99 0.55
N VAL A 317 14.25 -8.29 0.30
CA VAL A 317 13.73 -8.57 -1.03
C VAL A 317 12.50 -7.73 -1.34
N PRO A 318 12.40 -7.12 -2.53
CA PRO A 318 11.34 -6.18 -2.81
C PRO A 318 10.02 -6.87 -3.07
N PHE A 319 8.95 -6.24 -2.61
CA PHE A 319 7.57 -6.55 -2.94
C PHE A 319 6.70 -5.31 -2.68
N VAL A 320 5.56 -5.24 -3.35
CA VAL A 320 4.60 -4.15 -3.18
C VAL A 320 3.26 -4.76 -2.79
N MET A 321 2.63 -4.24 -1.74
CA MET A 321 1.27 -4.60 -1.36
C MET A 321 0.31 -3.50 -1.77
N GLU A 322 -0.79 -3.90 -2.38
CA GLU A 322 -1.86 -2.99 -2.74
C GLU A 322 -3.17 -3.45 -2.13
N GLY A 323 -4.00 -2.48 -1.78
CA GLY A 323 -5.30 -2.71 -1.18
C GLY A 323 -5.90 -1.43 -0.64
N MET A 324 -6.77 -1.55 0.37
CA MET A 324 -7.47 -0.41 0.95
C MET A 324 -7.09 -0.28 2.43
N MET A 325 -6.99 0.96 2.92
CA MET A 325 -7.01 1.19 4.36
C MET A 325 -8.40 0.80 4.89
N GLY A 326 -8.44 -0.08 5.88
CA GLY A 326 -9.64 -0.35 6.66
C GLY A 326 -10.02 0.92 7.44
N ASP A 327 -11.27 1.34 7.33
CA ASP A 327 -11.86 2.51 8.00
C ASP A 327 -11.12 3.84 7.76
N TRP A 328 -11.45 4.51 6.65
CA TRP A 328 -11.16 5.93 6.47
C TRP A 328 -11.63 6.73 7.70
N LEU A 329 -10.77 7.58 8.26
CA LEU A 329 -11.19 8.48 9.35
C LEU A 329 -12.36 9.37 8.90
N TRP A 330 -12.33 9.75 7.62
CA TRP A 330 -13.37 10.45 6.90
C TRP A 330 -13.10 10.36 5.40
N GLU A 331 -14.16 10.26 4.60
CA GLU A 331 -14.13 10.43 3.14
C GLU A 331 -15.11 11.53 2.76
N GLN A 332 -14.73 12.39 1.82
CA GLN A 332 -15.63 13.41 1.29
C GLN A 332 -16.64 12.73 0.36
N PRO A 333 -17.94 12.70 0.71
CA PRO A 333 -18.94 12.11 -0.16
C PRO A 333 -19.13 12.96 -1.41
N LEU A 334 -19.38 12.32 -2.57
CA LEU A 334 -19.80 13.06 -3.75
C LEU A 334 -21.13 13.78 -3.49
N SER A 335 -21.26 15.00 -4.00
CA SER A 335 -22.53 15.73 -3.91
C SER A 335 -23.66 14.95 -4.57
N SER A 336 -24.78 14.84 -3.86
CA SER A 336 -25.99 14.16 -4.31
C SER A 336 -26.73 14.91 -5.43
N VAL A 337 -26.36 16.17 -5.66
CA VAL A 337 -26.96 17.05 -6.67
C VAL A 337 -26.05 17.18 -7.89
N ASN A 338 -24.74 17.30 -7.67
CA ASN A 338 -23.79 17.51 -8.74
C ASN A 338 -22.45 16.86 -8.38
N GLN A 339 -22.16 15.74 -9.02
CA GLN A 339 -20.96 14.95 -8.77
C GLN A 339 -19.70 15.52 -9.47
N ASN A 340 -19.82 16.64 -10.19
CA ASN A 340 -18.66 17.27 -10.79
C ASN A 340 -17.77 17.89 -9.71
N ALA A 341 -16.46 17.67 -9.83
CA ALA A 341 -15.47 18.33 -8.99
C ALA A 341 -15.32 19.79 -9.43
N TYR A 342 -15.55 20.74 -8.52
CA TYR A 342 -15.34 22.17 -8.75
C TYR A 342 -14.14 22.64 -7.94
N VAL A 343 -13.12 23.11 -8.63
CA VAL A 343 -11.93 23.74 -8.05
C VAL A 343 -11.86 25.18 -8.49
N ASN A 344 -11.45 26.08 -7.59
CA ASN A 344 -11.19 27.46 -7.96
C ASN A 344 -9.75 27.57 -8.48
N GLN A 345 -9.57 28.21 -9.63
CA GLN A 345 -8.28 28.31 -10.31
C GLN A 345 -7.86 29.77 -10.46
N GLU A 346 -6.54 29.97 -10.48
CA GLU A 346 -5.90 31.25 -10.84
C GLU A 346 -6.14 32.38 -9.83
N PHE A 347 -5.32 32.41 -8.78
CA PHE A 347 -5.18 33.57 -7.92
C PHE A 347 -3.97 34.38 -8.39
N SER A 348 -4.15 35.70 -8.57
CA SER A 348 -3.12 36.59 -9.13
C SER A 348 -1.86 36.72 -8.27
N ASP A 349 -1.98 36.42 -6.98
CA ASP A 349 -0.94 36.41 -5.97
C ASP A 349 -0.21 35.06 -5.85
N TYR A 350 -0.58 34.07 -6.67
CA TYR A 350 0.01 32.72 -6.65
C TYR A 350 0.59 32.29 -8.01
N PRO A 351 1.40 31.21 -8.06
CA PRO A 351 1.89 30.67 -9.32
C PRO A 351 0.77 30.39 -10.31
N THR A 352 1.01 30.69 -11.59
CA THR A 352 0.10 30.36 -12.69
C THR A 352 -0.29 28.88 -12.63
N TYR A 353 -1.58 28.58 -12.81
CA TYR A 353 -2.16 27.23 -12.71
C TYR A 353 -2.31 26.64 -11.29
N SER A 354 -2.27 27.48 -10.24
CA SER A 354 -2.63 27.05 -8.89
C SER A 354 -4.13 26.72 -8.79
N SER A 355 -4.46 25.61 -8.13
CA SER A 355 -5.83 25.16 -7.86
C SER A 355 -6.06 25.05 -6.37
N TYR A 356 -7.20 25.54 -5.89
CA TYR A 356 -7.58 25.51 -4.49
C TYR A 356 -8.94 24.83 -4.31
N LEU A 357 -9.00 23.99 -3.28
CA LEU A 357 -10.19 23.33 -2.80
C LEU A 357 -10.21 23.44 -1.28
N SER A 358 -11.40 23.66 -0.74
CA SER A 358 -11.69 23.50 0.69
C SER A 358 -13.03 22.82 0.81
N ASP A 359 -13.15 21.93 1.79
CA ASP A 359 -14.44 21.39 2.18
C ASP A 359 -14.49 21.24 3.70
N ASP A 360 -15.70 21.13 4.23
CA ASP A 360 -15.92 20.90 5.65
C ASP A 360 -15.94 19.40 5.99
N PHE A 361 -15.57 19.10 7.23
CA PHE A 361 -15.69 17.75 7.78
C PHE A 361 -15.97 17.83 9.27
N VAL A 362 -16.57 16.78 9.81
CA VAL A 362 -16.85 16.68 11.24
C VAL A 362 -16.02 15.56 11.85
N ALA A 363 -15.09 15.92 12.73
CA ALA A 363 -14.35 14.98 13.54
C ALA A 363 -15.15 14.62 14.80
N ALA A 364 -15.96 13.55 14.72
CA ALA A 364 -16.79 13.08 15.85
C ALA A 364 -15.97 12.57 17.06
N LYS A 365 -14.66 12.38 16.88
CA LYS A 365 -13.68 11.95 17.87
C LYS A 365 -12.32 12.53 17.52
N SER A 366 -11.38 12.51 18.46
CA SER A 366 -10.00 12.93 18.19
C SER A 366 -9.36 12.04 17.11
N TRP A 367 -8.69 12.68 16.14
CA TRP A 367 -7.99 12.01 15.05
C TRP A 367 -6.48 12.16 15.21
N MET A 368 -5.77 11.12 14.83
CA MET A 368 -4.35 11.18 14.52
C MET A 368 -4.22 11.00 13.01
N ILE A 369 -3.82 12.06 12.31
CA ILE A 369 -3.78 12.08 10.85
C ILE A 369 -2.36 11.74 10.42
N ASN A 370 -2.20 10.62 9.71
CA ASN A 370 -0.91 10.21 9.14
C ASN A 370 -0.82 10.56 7.65
N THR A 371 -1.90 10.36 6.91
CA THR A 371 -1.94 10.51 5.46
C THR A 371 -3.25 11.18 5.05
N ILE A 372 -3.18 12.09 4.09
CA ILE A 372 -4.35 12.65 3.40
C ILE A 372 -4.25 12.23 1.94
N PHE A 373 -5.30 11.59 1.44
CA PHE A 373 -5.40 11.21 0.03
C PHE A 373 -6.19 12.27 -0.74
N VAL A 374 -5.57 12.89 -1.75
CA VAL A 374 -6.25 13.81 -2.66
C VAL A 374 -6.38 13.13 -4.02
N PRO A 375 -7.61 12.81 -4.48
CA PRO A 375 -7.79 12.13 -5.76
C PRO A 375 -7.31 13.01 -6.91
N GLY A 376 -6.59 12.42 -7.85
CA GLY A 376 -5.94 13.14 -8.95
C GLY A 376 -6.82 13.42 -10.18
N SER A 377 -8.12 13.16 -10.13
CA SER A 377 -9.05 13.41 -11.22
C SER A 377 -9.72 14.77 -11.05
N GLY A 378 -9.47 15.71 -11.96
CA GLY A 378 -10.05 17.05 -11.94
C GLY A 378 -10.88 17.40 -13.18
N TRP A 379 -11.57 18.54 -13.09
CA TRP A 379 -12.32 19.19 -14.17
C TRP A 379 -11.48 20.34 -14.79
N ASN A 380 -11.82 20.76 -16.01
CA ASN A 380 -11.18 21.82 -16.79
C ASN A 380 -9.80 21.50 -17.40
N GLY A 381 -9.62 20.28 -17.89
CA GLY A 381 -8.55 19.94 -18.85
C GLY A 381 -7.31 19.25 -18.28
N PHE A 382 -7.24 19.01 -16.96
CA PHE A 382 -6.22 18.12 -16.39
C PHE A 382 -6.85 16.78 -16.00
N SER A 383 -6.31 15.70 -16.57
CA SER A 383 -6.72 14.31 -16.28
C SER A 383 -5.92 13.70 -15.12
N THR A 384 -4.95 14.45 -14.58
CA THR A 384 -3.99 13.95 -13.60
C THR A 384 -3.28 15.10 -12.87
N LEU A 385 -2.91 14.88 -11.62
CA LEU A 385 -1.99 15.73 -10.85
C LEU A 385 -0.51 15.48 -11.21
N MET A 386 -0.20 14.76 -12.30
CA MET A 386 1.17 14.41 -12.71
C MET A 386 2.12 15.62 -12.85
N ASN A 387 1.60 16.79 -13.22
CA ASN A 387 2.39 18.02 -13.33
C ASN A 387 2.34 18.90 -12.07
N ALA A 388 1.66 18.46 -11.00
CA ALA A 388 1.65 19.17 -9.74
C ALA A 388 3.04 19.07 -9.10
N THR A 389 3.62 20.21 -8.76
CA THR A 389 4.96 20.30 -8.16
C THR A 389 4.91 20.43 -6.64
N ALA A 390 3.74 20.66 -6.06
CA ALA A 390 3.52 20.77 -4.63
C ALA A 390 2.05 20.47 -4.27
N LEU A 391 1.84 19.95 -3.05
CA LEU A 391 0.53 19.86 -2.40
C LEU A 391 0.62 20.61 -1.07
N ASN A 392 -0.11 21.72 -0.95
CA ASN A 392 -0.23 22.47 0.28
C ASN A 392 -1.61 22.22 0.88
N TRP A 393 -1.67 21.91 2.17
CA TRP A 393 -2.94 21.71 2.87
C TRP A 393 -2.86 22.28 4.27
N LYS A 394 -4.01 22.68 4.80
CA LYS A 394 -4.20 23.19 6.16
C LYS A 394 -5.54 22.69 6.69
N ILE A 395 -5.61 22.50 8.01
CA ILE A 395 -6.87 22.20 8.71
C ILE A 395 -7.14 23.40 9.62
N TYR A 396 -8.34 23.94 9.51
CA TYR A 396 -8.78 25.05 10.33
C TYR A 396 -9.92 24.61 11.23
N ALA A 397 -10.03 25.25 12.40
CA ALA A 397 -11.28 25.18 13.15
C ALA A 397 -12.41 25.80 12.32
N ASP A 398 -13.62 25.24 12.44
CA ASP A 398 -14.80 25.82 11.82
C ASP A 398 -15.23 27.10 12.54
N ASN A 399 -15.58 28.12 11.76
CA ASN A 399 -16.20 29.36 12.22
C ASN A 399 -17.48 29.64 11.42
N GLY A 400 -18.44 28.71 11.50
CA GLY A 400 -19.74 28.85 10.84
C GLY A 400 -19.70 28.56 9.34
N GLY A 401 -18.97 27.52 8.93
CA GLY A 401 -18.79 27.10 7.54
C GLY A 401 -17.63 27.79 6.83
N VAL A 402 -16.81 28.55 7.57
CA VAL A 402 -15.62 29.25 7.05
C VAL A 402 -14.43 28.89 7.94
N PRO A 403 -13.22 28.68 7.36
CA PRO A 403 -11.99 28.53 8.13
C PRO A 403 -11.80 29.67 9.15
N ALA A 404 -11.53 29.33 10.41
CA ALA A 404 -11.29 30.32 11.48
C ALA A 404 -10.04 31.20 11.28
N GLY A 405 -9.24 30.95 10.24
CA GLY A 405 -8.02 31.71 9.91
C GLY A 405 -6.78 31.24 10.68
N ASP A 406 -5.64 31.84 10.32
CA ASP A 406 -4.37 31.77 11.07
C ASP A 406 -4.30 32.90 12.11
#